data_AF-A0A2D5IVD0-F1
#
_entry.id   AF-A0A2D5IVD0-F1
#
_cell.length_a   1.000
_cell.length_b   1.000
_cell.length_c   1.000
_cell.angle_alpha   90.00
_cell.angle_beta   90.00
_cell.angle_gamma   90.00
#
_symmetry.space_group_name_H-M   'P 1'
#
loop_
_entity.id
_entity.type
_entity.pdbx_description
1 polymer ?
#
loop_
_entity_poly.entity_id
_entity_poly.type
_entity_poly.pdbx_seq_one_letter_code
_entity_poly.pdbx_strand_id
1 'polypeptide(L)'
;MTEDVILANATLVLADECVTGGLLIRDGAIAEVTQGAAVPAGAIDCGGDYLAPGLIEVHTDNLERHMKPRPQVAWPLEPAILAHDAELASTGITTVFDALRVGSIPTGSRAPYGKYARPLASRILEMRERGIFRISHFLHLRAEICSETLIQELDEFGPEDRVGIVSLMDHMPGQRQFRDISKYQDYMVGKHGLSQAEFDAHVGDLYDLHERLGAANEEAAVAEGKRLGAVLASHDDTTAAQVDISARHGVRLAEFPTTTDRL
;
A
#
# COMPACT_ATOMS: atom_id res chain seq x y z
N MET A 1 -34.02 -1.25 -5.31
CA MET A 1 -33.79 0.20 -5.46
C MET A 1 -33.35 0.67 -4.10
N THR A 2 -32.11 1.12 -3.98
CA THR A 2 -31.61 1.77 -2.75
C THR A 2 -32.37 3.08 -2.56
N GLU A 3 -32.84 3.34 -1.34
CA GLU A 3 -33.50 4.60 -1.03
C GLU A 3 -32.50 5.76 -1.16
N ASP A 4 -32.98 6.91 -1.63
CA ASP A 4 -32.20 8.15 -1.66
C ASP A 4 -31.81 8.53 -0.22
N VAL A 5 -30.55 8.89 0.01
CA VAL A 5 -30.06 9.40 1.30
C VAL A 5 -29.84 10.89 1.16
N ILE A 6 -30.50 11.68 2.01
CA ILE A 6 -30.33 13.14 2.04
C ILE A 6 -29.65 13.50 3.35
N LEU A 7 -28.45 14.07 3.26
CA LEU A 7 -27.73 14.69 4.37
C LEU A 7 -27.90 16.20 4.27
N ALA A 8 -28.24 16.88 5.36
CA ALA A 8 -28.48 18.32 5.36
C ALA A 8 -27.86 18.99 6.58
N ASN A 9 -27.64 20.30 6.49
CA ASN A 9 -27.07 21.11 7.58
C ASN A 9 -25.74 20.53 8.09
N ALA A 10 -24.87 20.08 7.19
CA ALA A 10 -23.51 19.65 7.47
C ALA A 10 -22.51 20.77 7.15
N THR A 11 -21.32 20.72 7.75
CA THR A 11 -20.15 21.48 7.27
C THR A 11 -19.43 20.64 6.21
N LEU A 12 -19.70 20.91 4.94
CA LEU A 12 -19.08 20.22 3.81
C LEU A 12 -17.63 20.66 3.67
N VAL A 13 -16.69 19.70 3.69
CA VAL A 13 -15.28 19.94 3.41
C VAL A 13 -15.02 19.67 1.93
N LEU A 14 -14.84 20.74 1.15
CA LEU A 14 -14.52 20.68 -0.27
C LEU A 14 -13.01 20.82 -0.47
N ALA A 15 -12.56 20.85 -1.74
CA ALA A 15 -11.13 20.89 -2.06
C ALA A 15 -10.44 22.18 -1.55
N ASP A 16 -11.16 23.29 -1.52
CA ASP A 16 -10.65 24.64 -1.29
C ASP A 16 -11.40 25.43 -0.21
N GLU A 17 -12.57 24.96 0.21
CA GLU A 17 -13.40 25.65 1.20
C GLU A 17 -14.22 24.70 2.09
N CYS A 18 -14.70 25.25 3.21
CA CYS A 18 -15.70 24.61 4.05
C CYS A 18 -16.99 25.43 4.04
N VAL A 19 -18.11 24.81 3.67
CA VAL A 19 -19.41 25.49 3.55
C VAL A 19 -20.52 24.72 4.26
N THR A 20 -21.49 25.42 4.84
CA THR A 20 -22.70 24.76 5.34
C THR A 20 -23.56 24.30 4.17
N GLY A 21 -24.01 23.04 4.18
CA GLY A 21 -24.75 22.46 3.07
C GLY A 21 -25.26 21.05 3.31
N GLY A 22 -25.55 20.35 2.22
CA GLY A 22 -26.08 18.98 2.24
C GLY A 22 -25.78 18.21 0.95
N LEU A 23 -25.96 16.90 1.00
CA LEU A 23 -25.78 15.98 -0.14
C LEU A 23 -27.05 15.16 -0.38
N LEU A 24 -27.41 14.98 -1.64
CA LEU A 24 -28.29 13.90 -2.09
C LEU A 24 -27.43 12.77 -2.63
N ILE A 25 -27.58 11.58 -2.06
CA ILE A 25 -26.94 10.35 -2.53
C ILE A 25 -28.04 9.48 -3.15
N ARG A 26 -27.87 9.14 -4.42
CA ARG A 26 -28.77 8.27 -5.19
C ARG A 26 -27.95 7.18 -5.85
N ASP A 27 -28.40 5.93 -5.70
CA ASP A 27 -27.73 4.75 -6.28
C ASP A 27 -26.22 4.68 -5.96
N GLY A 28 -25.85 5.11 -4.74
CA GLY A 28 -24.46 5.10 -4.26
C GLY A 28 -23.57 6.23 -4.81
N ALA A 29 -24.13 7.18 -5.57
CA ALA A 29 -23.42 8.33 -6.10
C ALA A 29 -23.98 9.64 -5.56
N ILE A 30 -23.14 10.67 -5.47
CA ILE A 30 -23.58 12.03 -5.15
C ILE A 30 -24.36 12.56 -6.36
N ALA A 31 -25.66 12.77 -6.19
CA ALA A 31 -26.55 13.29 -7.23
C ALA A 31 -26.73 14.82 -7.14
N GLU A 32 -26.61 15.40 -5.94
CA GLU A 32 -26.72 16.84 -5.73
C GLU A 32 -25.90 17.29 -4.52
N VAL A 33 -25.34 18.50 -4.60
CA VAL A 33 -24.71 19.23 -3.49
C VAL A 33 -25.49 20.53 -3.31
N THR A 34 -25.95 20.78 -2.09
CA THR A 34 -26.72 21.99 -1.74
C THR A 34 -25.96 22.82 -0.72
N GLN A 35 -26.17 24.13 -0.71
CA GLN A 35 -25.62 25.04 0.29
C GLN A 35 -26.74 25.62 1.17
N GLY A 36 -26.38 25.96 2.41
CA GLY A 36 -27.28 26.47 3.43
C GLY A 36 -27.66 25.43 4.49
N ALA A 37 -28.26 25.92 5.57
CA ALA A 37 -28.63 25.12 6.74
C ALA A 37 -30.07 24.55 6.66
N ALA A 38 -30.69 24.58 5.49
CA ALA A 38 -32.05 24.08 5.33
C ALA A 38 -32.08 22.56 5.48
N VAL A 39 -33.03 22.05 6.27
CA VAL A 39 -33.24 20.61 6.47
C VAL A 39 -34.56 20.22 5.82
N PRO A 40 -34.56 19.78 4.55
CA PRO A 40 -35.78 19.36 3.87
C PRO A 40 -36.38 18.10 4.52
N ALA A 41 -37.68 17.89 4.32
CA ALA A 41 -38.36 16.73 4.87
C ALA A 41 -37.73 15.42 4.35
N GLY A 42 -37.43 14.50 5.26
CA GLY A 42 -36.76 13.22 4.94
C GLY A 42 -35.24 13.28 4.98
N ALA A 43 -34.64 14.45 5.20
CA ALA A 43 -33.19 14.57 5.39
C ALA A 43 -32.75 14.18 6.80
N ILE A 44 -31.53 13.67 6.89
CA ILE A 44 -30.77 13.52 8.13
C ILE A 44 -30.14 14.88 8.42
N ASP A 45 -30.54 15.49 9.54
CA ASP A 45 -29.92 16.72 10.04
C ASP A 45 -28.56 16.37 10.65
N CYS A 46 -27.48 16.84 10.02
CA CYS A 46 -26.11 16.66 10.49
C CYS A 46 -25.71 17.65 11.59
N GLY A 47 -26.56 18.63 11.96
CA GLY A 47 -26.33 19.50 13.12
C GLY A 47 -25.06 20.35 13.05
N GLY A 48 -24.52 20.59 11.86
CA GLY A 48 -23.25 21.28 11.63
C GLY A 48 -22.02 20.37 11.61
N ASP A 49 -22.17 19.05 11.78
CA ASP A 49 -21.06 18.09 11.74
C ASP A 49 -20.29 18.15 10.41
N TYR A 50 -19.01 17.81 10.47
CA TYR A 50 -18.15 17.79 9.28
C TYR A 50 -18.48 16.60 8.40
N LEU A 51 -18.69 16.88 7.11
CA LEU A 51 -18.84 15.88 6.07
C LEU A 51 -17.72 16.06 5.05
N ALA A 52 -16.78 15.12 5.03
CA ALA A 52 -15.62 15.13 4.15
C ALA A 52 -15.65 13.92 3.20
N PRO A 53 -14.95 14.01 2.04
CA PRO A 53 -14.67 12.84 1.23
C PRO A 53 -13.97 11.77 2.06
N GLY A 54 -14.34 10.50 1.84
CA GLY A 54 -13.67 9.38 2.50
C GLY A 54 -12.18 9.33 2.15
N LEU A 55 -11.36 8.98 3.14
CA LEU A 55 -9.91 8.94 2.97
C LEU A 55 -9.50 7.77 2.07
N ILE A 56 -8.43 7.98 1.30
CA ILE A 56 -7.81 6.97 0.45
C ILE A 56 -6.45 6.61 1.08
N GLU A 57 -6.35 5.39 1.60
CA GLU A 57 -5.11 4.84 2.12
C GLU A 57 -4.29 4.26 0.97
N VAL A 58 -3.17 4.90 0.66
CA VAL A 58 -2.33 4.54 -0.49
C VAL A 58 -1.17 3.60 -0.12
N HIS A 59 -0.88 3.42 1.17
CA HIS A 59 0.17 2.53 1.63
C HIS A 59 -0.14 1.99 3.04
N THR A 60 -0.27 0.67 3.18
CA THR A 60 -0.55 0.04 4.48
C THR A 60 0.24 -1.24 4.72
N ASP A 61 1.00 -1.28 5.82
CA ASP A 61 1.58 -2.51 6.39
C ASP A 61 0.62 -3.23 7.36
N ASN A 62 -0.61 -2.74 7.50
CA ASN A 62 -1.50 -3.15 8.58
C ASN A 62 -2.04 -4.58 8.41
N LEU A 63 -2.26 -5.03 7.17
CA LEU A 63 -2.83 -6.35 6.90
C LEU A 63 -1.92 -7.49 7.41
N GLU A 64 -0.59 -7.32 7.32
CA GLU A 64 0.37 -8.32 7.82
C GLU A 64 0.25 -8.53 9.33
N ARG A 65 -0.04 -7.46 10.09
CA ARG A 65 -0.29 -7.53 11.54
C ARG A 65 -1.54 -8.35 11.86
N HIS A 66 -2.57 -8.29 11.02
CA HIS A 66 -3.77 -9.12 11.17
C HIS A 66 -3.52 -10.59 10.81
N MET A 67 -2.68 -10.84 9.81
CA MET A 67 -2.31 -12.20 9.38
C MET A 67 -1.35 -12.90 10.37
N LYS A 68 -0.45 -12.14 10.98
CA LYS A 68 0.56 -12.61 11.94
C LYS A 68 0.51 -11.77 13.22
N PRO A 69 -0.56 -11.88 14.03
CA PRO A 69 -0.75 -11.04 15.20
C PRO A 69 0.31 -11.27 16.28
N ARG A 70 1.02 -12.40 16.25
CA ARG A 70 2.14 -12.73 17.12
C ARG A 70 3.20 -13.53 16.35
N PRO A 71 4.47 -13.49 16.78
CA PRO A 71 5.53 -14.31 16.20
C PRO A 71 5.13 -15.79 16.10
N GLN A 72 5.44 -16.43 14.97
CA GLN A 72 5.20 -17.86 14.69
C GLN A 72 3.73 -18.30 14.61
N VAL A 73 2.76 -17.39 14.74
CA VAL A 73 1.33 -17.71 14.60
C VAL A 73 0.81 -17.14 13.29
N ALA A 74 0.29 -18.01 12.42
CA ALA A 74 -0.47 -17.63 11.25
C ALA A 74 -1.98 -17.68 11.56
N TRP A 75 -2.67 -16.56 11.38
CA TRP A 75 -4.12 -16.48 11.48
C TRP A 75 -4.77 -16.79 10.12
N PRO A 76 -5.99 -17.32 10.07
CA PRO A 76 -6.69 -17.53 8.79
C PRO A 76 -6.86 -16.21 8.01
N LEU A 77 -6.69 -16.26 6.69
CA LEU A 77 -6.67 -15.05 5.84
C LEU A 77 -7.98 -14.26 5.86
N GLU A 78 -9.13 -14.92 5.66
CA GLU A 78 -10.42 -14.22 5.61
C GLU A 78 -10.73 -13.37 6.84
N PRO A 79 -10.66 -13.90 8.08
CA PRO A 79 -10.90 -13.07 9.26
C PRO A 79 -9.82 -11.98 9.45
N ALA A 80 -8.57 -12.21 9.00
CA ALA A 80 -7.55 -11.15 9.02
C ALA A 80 -7.90 -9.99 8.08
N ILE A 81 -8.31 -10.30 6.85
CA ILE A 81 -8.70 -9.30 5.85
C ILE A 81 -9.97 -8.56 6.30
N LEU A 82 -10.96 -9.24 6.89
CA LEU A 82 -12.17 -8.59 7.42
C LEU A 82 -11.88 -7.69 8.62
N ALA A 83 -10.94 -8.09 9.50
CA ALA A 83 -10.52 -7.23 10.61
C ALA A 83 -9.82 -5.97 10.08
N HIS A 84 -9.00 -6.10 9.04
CA HIS A 84 -8.36 -4.99 8.35
C HIS A 84 -9.38 -4.03 7.71
N ASP A 85 -10.33 -4.53 6.92
CA ASP A 85 -11.44 -3.75 6.33
C ASP A 85 -12.22 -2.98 7.39
N ALA A 86 -12.61 -3.65 8.48
CA ALA A 86 -13.37 -3.03 9.56
C ALA A 86 -12.58 -1.94 10.30
N GLU A 87 -11.27 -2.15 10.55
CA GLU A 87 -10.40 -1.17 11.19
C GLU A 87 -10.29 0.10 10.33
N LEU A 88 -10.02 -0.04 9.03
CA LEU A 88 -9.93 1.10 8.12
C LEU A 88 -11.26 1.84 8.01
N ALA A 89 -12.37 1.12 7.79
CA ALA A 89 -13.70 1.70 7.72
C ALA A 89 -14.05 2.53 8.97
N SER A 90 -13.62 2.07 10.15
CA SER A 90 -13.91 2.74 11.43
C SER A 90 -13.20 4.08 11.61
N THR A 91 -12.21 4.39 10.76
CA THR A 91 -11.39 5.60 10.84
C THR A 91 -11.64 6.58 9.69
N GLY A 92 -12.71 6.36 8.91
CA GLY A 92 -13.09 7.25 7.81
C GLY A 92 -12.36 6.97 6.48
N ILE A 93 -11.59 5.89 6.40
CA ILE A 93 -11.01 5.39 5.15
C ILE A 93 -12.10 4.65 4.37
N THR A 94 -12.26 4.98 3.09
CA THR A 94 -13.24 4.36 2.20
C THR A 94 -12.62 3.62 1.03
N THR A 95 -11.32 3.82 0.79
CA THR A 95 -10.53 3.10 -0.21
C THR A 95 -9.15 2.79 0.33
N VAL A 96 -8.68 1.57 0.10
CA VAL A 96 -7.33 1.14 0.48
C VAL A 96 -6.62 0.50 -0.72
N PHE A 97 -5.32 0.76 -0.79
CA PHE A 97 -4.38 0.02 -1.62
C PHE A 97 -3.58 -0.92 -0.71
N ASP A 98 -3.99 -2.19 -0.66
CA ASP A 98 -3.36 -3.21 0.17
C ASP A 98 -1.91 -3.44 -0.30
N ALA A 99 -0.93 -3.07 0.54
CA ALA A 99 0.48 -3.12 0.17
C ALA A 99 1.03 -4.55 0.34
N LEU A 100 1.37 -5.21 -0.77
CA LEU A 100 1.83 -6.59 -0.83
C LEU A 100 3.26 -6.63 -1.38
N ARG A 101 4.19 -7.22 -0.63
CA ARG A 101 5.56 -7.40 -1.11
C ARG A 101 5.61 -8.52 -2.16
N VAL A 102 6.13 -8.20 -3.33
CA VAL A 102 6.44 -9.13 -4.42
C VAL A 102 7.95 -9.21 -4.60
N GLY A 103 8.45 -10.40 -4.92
CA GLY A 103 9.87 -10.71 -4.92
C GLY A 103 10.30 -11.33 -3.61
N SER A 104 10.86 -12.54 -3.69
CA SER A 104 11.18 -13.40 -2.56
C SER A 104 12.64 -13.81 -2.58
N ILE A 105 13.15 -14.15 -1.40
CA ILE A 105 14.48 -14.74 -1.21
C ILE A 105 14.25 -16.13 -0.59
N PRO A 106 13.87 -17.15 -1.40
CA PRO A 106 13.59 -18.49 -0.91
C PRO A 106 14.86 -19.24 -0.52
N THR A 107 16.00 -18.88 -1.11
CA THR A 107 17.31 -19.47 -0.81
C THR A 107 18.17 -18.48 -0.01
N GLY A 108 19.14 -18.96 0.76
CA GLY A 108 20.06 -18.08 1.49
C GLY A 108 20.25 -18.44 2.96
N SER A 109 21.25 -17.81 3.56
CA SER A 109 21.89 -18.29 4.79
C SER A 109 21.07 -18.06 6.07
N ARG A 110 20.19 -17.04 6.16
CA ARG A 110 19.45 -16.82 7.43
C ARG A 110 18.24 -15.88 7.52
N ALA A 111 17.46 -15.67 6.47
CA ALA A 111 16.09 -15.11 6.59
C ALA A 111 15.22 -15.44 5.37
N PRO A 112 15.12 -16.71 4.94
CA PRO A 112 14.38 -17.01 3.74
C PRO A 112 12.92 -16.63 3.92
N TYR A 113 12.37 -15.98 2.91
CA TYR A 113 10.96 -15.66 2.88
C TYR A 113 10.40 -16.04 1.52
N GLY A 114 9.27 -16.74 1.52
CA GLY A 114 8.60 -17.19 0.32
C GLY A 114 7.62 -16.16 -0.23
N LYS A 115 7.07 -16.51 -1.39
CA LYS A 115 5.98 -15.76 -2.03
C LYS A 115 4.71 -15.83 -1.20
N TYR A 116 3.98 -14.72 -1.13
CA TYR A 116 2.67 -14.65 -0.46
C TYR A 116 1.68 -13.70 -1.10
N ALA A 117 2.15 -12.73 -1.90
CA ALA A 117 1.31 -11.68 -2.49
C ALA A 117 0.17 -12.25 -3.32
N ARG A 118 0.44 -13.18 -4.26
CA ARG A 118 -0.59 -13.73 -5.15
C ARG A 118 -1.71 -14.47 -4.41
N PRO A 119 -1.44 -15.45 -3.51
CA PRO A 119 -2.52 -16.08 -2.74
C PRO A 119 -3.35 -15.09 -1.92
N LEU A 120 -2.72 -14.06 -1.34
CA LEU A 120 -3.40 -13.03 -0.57
C LEU A 120 -4.27 -12.14 -1.46
N ALA A 121 -3.72 -11.66 -2.57
CA ALA A 121 -4.43 -10.88 -3.58
C ALA A 121 -5.64 -11.63 -4.13
N SER A 122 -5.48 -12.91 -4.49
CA SER A 122 -6.59 -13.75 -4.94
C SER A 122 -7.70 -13.86 -3.89
N ARG A 123 -7.35 -13.96 -2.60
CA ARG A 123 -8.34 -13.98 -1.53
C ARG A 123 -9.06 -12.64 -1.38
N ILE A 124 -8.34 -11.51 -1.43
CA ILE A 124 -8.94 -10.17 -1.39
C ILE A 124 -9.91 -9.99 -2.56
N LEU A 125 -9.51 -10.37 -3.78
CA LEU A 125 -10.35 -10.23 -4.98
C LEU A 125 -11.59 -11.12 -4.94
N GLU A 126 -11.46 -12.38 -4.49
CA GLU A 126 -12.60 -13.28 -4.28
C GLU A 126 -13.61 -12.71 -3.27
N MET A 127 -13.10 -12.19 -2.14
CA MET A 127 -13.90 -11.56 -1.11
C MET A 127 -14.62 -10.30 -1.62
N ARG A 128 -13.93 -9.49 -2.44
CA ARG A 128 -14.52 -8.34 -3.12
C ARG A 128 -15.67 -8.75 -4.03
N GLU A 129 -15.49 -9.78 -4.87
CA GLU A 129 -16.55 -10.28 -5.76
C GLU A 129 -17.78 -10.77 -5.01
N ARG A 130 -17.58 -11.31 -3.81
CA ARG A 130 -18.66 -11.71 -2.88
C ARG A 130 -19.35 -10.52 -2.19
N GLY A 131 -18.84 -9.29 -2.34
CA GLY A 131 -19.44 -8.08 -1.78
C GLY A 131 -19.38 -7.97 -0.26
N ILE A 132 -18.35 -8.55 0.38
CA ILE A 132 -18.28 -8.62 1.85
C ILE A 132 -17.55 -7.44 2.51
N PHE A 133 -16.84 -6.63 1.73
CA PHE A 133 -16.09 -5.47 2.23
C PHE A 133 -16.98 -4.26 2.47
N ARG A 134 -16.57 -3.44 3.45
CA ARG A 134 -17.16 -2.13 3.73
C ARG A 134 -16.51 -1.04 2.89
N ILE A 135 -15.24 -1.21 2.53
CA ILE A 135 -14.46 -0.22 1.78
C ILE A 135 -13.99 -0.79 0.43
N SER A 136 -13.49 0.08 -0.44
CA SER A 136 -12.94 -0.34 -1.74
C SER A 136 -11.50 -0.83 -1.57
N HIS A 137 -11.22 -2.05 -2.02
CA HIS A 137 -9.87 -2.61 -2.02
C HIS A 137 -9.25 -2.58 -3.42
N PHE A 138 -8.02 -2.09 -3.49
CA PHE A 138 -7.09 -2.14 -4.62
C PHE A 138 -5.77 -2.74 -4.14
N LEU A 139 -4.91 -3.15 -5.07
CA LEU A 139 -3.60 -3.71 -4.73
C LEU A 139 -2.50 -2.69 -4.97
N HIS A 140 -1.54 -2.67 -4.04
CA HIS A 140 -0.26 -1.97 -4.14
C HIS A 140 0.86 -3.00 -4.09
N LEU A 141 1.47 -3.30 -5.24
CA LEU A 141 2.57 -4.25 -5.28
C LEU A 141 3.87 -3.54 -4.95
N ARG A 142 4.50 -3.93 -3.84
CA ARG A 142 5.81 -3.41 -3.47
C ARG A 142 6.88 -4.34 -4.02
N ALA A 143 7.51 -3.92 -5.11
CA ALA A 143 8.48 -4.67 -5.86
C ALA A 143 9.85 -4.63 -5.19
N GLU A 144 10.25 -5.74 -4.57
CA GLU A 144 11.57 -5.89 -3.96
C GLU A 144 12.63 -6.14 -5.04
N ILE A 145 13.40 -5.11 -5.36
CA ILE A 145 14.48 -5.16 -6.35
C ILE A 145 15.58 -6.12 -5.91
N CYS A 146 15.90 -6.17 -4.61
CA CYS A 146 16.89 -7.08 -4.07
C CYS A 146 16.28 -8.45 -3.73
N SER A 147 15.73 -9.15 -4.74
CA SER A 147 15.12 -10.48 -4.58
C SER A 147 15.39 -11.43 -5.75
N GLU A 148 15.12 -12.73 -5.57
CA GLU A 148 15.38 -13.78 -6.57
C GLU A 148 14.23 -13.98 -7.56
N THR A 149 12.99 -13.71 -7.12
CA THR A 149 11.77 -14.17 -7.82
C THR A 149 10.87 -13.03 -8.29
N LEU A 150 11.31 -11.76 -8.18
CA LEU A 150 10.46 -10.59 -8.47
C LEU A 150 9.72 -10.70 -9.81
N ILE A 151 10.46 -10.95 -10.88
CA ILE A 151 9.91 -11.01 -12.24
C ILE A 151 8.81 -12.07 -12.33
N GLN A 152 9.09 -13.27 -11.82
CA GLN A 152 8.14 -14.39 -11.84
C GLN A 152 6.89 -14.10 -11.01
N GLU A 153 7.04 -13.41 -9.88
CA GLU A 153 5.89 -13.05 -9.03
C GLU A 153 5.06 -11.92 -9.62
N LEU A 154 5.68 -10.95 -10.30
CA LEU A 154 4.99 -9.88 -11.03
C LEU A 154 4.16 -10.46 -12.19
N ASP A 155 4.69 -11.44 -12.91
CA ASP A 155 3.98 -12.16 -13.99
C ASP A 155 2.71 -12.89 -13.50
N GLU A 156 2.55 -13.13 -12.18
CA GLU A 156 1.35 -13.73 -11.59
C GLU A 156 0.16 -12.74 -11.49
N PHE A 157 0.34 -11.47 -11.85
CA PHE A 157 -0.70 -10.44 -11.81
C PHE A 157 -1.17 -10.03 -13.21
N GLY A 158 -2.41 -9.57 -13.33
CA GLY A 158 -3.01 -9.11 -14.58
C GLY A 158 -3.75 -7.77 -14.42
N PRO A 159 -4.10 -7.09 -15.52
CA PRO A 159 -4.86 -5.84 -15.49
C PRO A 159 -6.20 -5.92 -14.72
N GLU A 160 -6.76 -7.11 -14.60
CA GLU A 160 -7.99 -7.41 -13.87
C GLU A 160 -7.82 -7.45 -12.33
N ASP A 161 -6.59 -7.59 -11.82
CA ASP A 161 -6.31 -7.74 -10.39
C ASP A 161 -6.45 -6.45 -9.58
N ARG A 162 -6.83 -5.33 -10.21
CA ARG A 162 -6.97 -4.01 -9.57
C ARG A 162 -5.66 -3.53 -8.92
N VAL A 163 -4.52 -3.86 -9.51
CA VAL A 163 -3.23 -3.27 -9.13
C VAL A 163 -3.23 -1.82 -9.57
N GLY A 164 -3.22 -0.90 -8.60
CA GLY A 164 -3.22 0.53 -8.89
C GLY A 164 -1.92 1.24 -8.55
N ILE A 165 -1.05 0.62 -7.73
CA ILE A 165 0.28 1.14 -7.42
C ILE A 165 1.31 0.01 -7.52
N VAL A 166 2.46 0.31 -8.12
CA VAL A 166 3.66 -0.52 -8.01
C VAL A 166 4.78 0.35 -7.44
N SER A 167 5.26 0.04 -6.23
CA SER A 167 6.39 0.76 -5.63
C SER A 167 7.70 0.00 -5.83
N LEU A 168 8.75 0.73 -6.22
CA LEU A 168 10.11 0.20 -6.34
C LEU A 168 10.78 0.26 -4.97
N MET A 169 11.01 -0.91 -4.37
CA MET A 169 11.71 -1.05 -3.09
C MET A 169 13.09 -1.66 -3.32
N ASP A 170 14.09 -1.10 -2.65
CA ASP A 170 15.43 -1.66 -2.66
C ASP A 170 15.97 -1.64 -1.23
N HIS A 171 15.90 -2.80 -0.59
CA HIS A 171 16.36 -3.01 0.77
C HIS A 171 17.80 -3.53 0.84
N MET A 172 18.65 -3.25 -0.16
CA MET A 172 20.08 -3.48 -0.01
C MET A 172 20.62 -2.65 1.18
N PRO A 173 21.39 -3.25 2.11
CA PRO A 173 21.98 -2.53 3.23
C PRO A 173 22.90 -1.39 2.79
N GLY A 174 22.92 -0.29 3.54
CA GLY A 174 23.78 0.88 3.28
C GLY A 174 23.17 1.92 2.34
N GLN A 175 21.96 1.70 1.85
CA GLN A 175 21.19 2.68 1.09
C GLN A 175 19.72 2.71 1.51
N ARG A 176 18.99 3.73 1.02
CA ARG A 176 17.54 3.89 1.19
C ARG A 176 17.11 3.68 2.66
N GLN A 177 16.27 2.68 2.94
CA GLN A 177 15.72 2.37 4.26
C GLN A 177 16.80 2.28 5.36
N PHE A 178 17.91 1.61 5.07
CA PHE A 178 19.02 1.42 6.01
C PHE A 178 20.33 2.02 5.47
N ARG A 179 20.34 3.33 5.26
CA ARG A 179 21.56 4.07 4.88
C ARG A 179 22.75 3.83 5.83
N ASP A 180 22.47 3.64 7.11
CA ASP A 180 23.47 3.31 8.12
C ASP A 180 23.43 1.80 8.41
N ILE A 181 24.44 1.08 7.92
CA ILE A 181 24.55 -0.38 8.08
C ILE A 181 24.60 -0.77 9.55
N SER A 182 25.13 0.07 10.45
CA SER A 182 25.16 -0.25 11.88
C SER A 182 23.74 -0.38 12.47
N LYS A 183 22.81 0.45 12.01
CA LYS A 183 21.40 0.36 12.42
C LYS A 183 20.71 -0.89 11.86
N TYR A 184 21.08 -1.29 10.64
CA TYR A 184 20.62 -2.56 10.07
C TYR A 184 21.14 -3.75 10.89
N GLN A 185 22.42 -3.68 11.29
CA GLN A 185 23.03 -4.67 12.18
C GLN A 185 22.33 -4.74 13.52
N ASP A 186 22.11 -3.62 14.20
CA ASP A 186 21.40 -3.58 15.49
C ASP A 186 20.00 -4.19 15.38
N TYR A 187 19.29 -3.90 14.28
CA TYR A 187 17.99 -4.49 14.00
C TYR A 187 18.06 -6.00 13.79
N MET A 188 18.97 -6.49 12.94
CA MET A 188 19.08 -7.91 12.62
C MET A 188 19.62 -8.73 13.80
N VAL A 189 20.64 -8.24 14.50
CA VAL A 189 21.18 -8.89 15.69
C VAL A 189 20.17 -8.84 16.83
N GLY A 190 19.54 -7.69 17.08
CA GLY A 190 18.60 -7.52 18.17
C GLY A 190 17.29 -8.27 17.98
N LYS A 191 16.66 -8.18 16.81
CA LYS A 191 15.34 -8.77 16.54
C LYS A 191 15.41 -10.21 16.06
N HIS A 192 16.43 -10.55 15.28
CA HIS A 192 16.57 -11.87 14.66
C HIS A 192 17.67 -12.74 15.28
N GLY A 193 18.44 -12.19 16.23
CA GLY A 193 19.41 -12.97 17.02
C GLY A 193 20.62 -13.46 16.24
N LEU A 194 20.98 -12.79 15.14
CA LEU A 194 22.12 -13.16 14.32
C LEU A 194 23.43 -12.93 15.09
N SER A 195 24.40 -13.83 14.92
CA SER A 195 25.80 -13.55 15.25
C SER A 195 26.43 -12.62 14.21
N GLN A 196 27.57 -12.02 14.53
CA GLN A 196 28.29 -11.14 13.59
C GLN A 196 28.59 -11.83 12.25
N ALA A 197 29.13 -13.06 12.29
CA ALA A 197 29.48 -13.79 11.08
C ALA A 197 28.25 -14.11 10.21
N GLU A 198 27.09 -14.32 10.83
CA GLU A 198 25.83 -14.57 10.12
C GLU A 198 25.27 -13.28 9.52
N PHE A 199 25.43 -12.15 10.21
CA PHE A 199 25.09 -10.84 9.67
C PHE A 199 25.96 -10.50 8.46
N ASP A 200 27.28 -10.68 8.56
CA ASP A 200 28.21 -10.39 7.48
C ASP A 200 27.92 -11.27 6.24
N ALA A 201 27.63 -12.56 6.44
CA ALA A 201 27.22 -13.46 5.37
C ALA A 201 25.90 -13.02 4.72
N HIS A 202 24.89 -12.65 5.52
CA HIS A 202 23.61 -12.19 5.00
C HIS A 202 23.73 -10.91 4.18
N VAL A 203 24.53 -9.95 4.64
CA VAL A 203 24.81 -8.71 3.92
C VAL A 203 25.52 -9.02 2.59
N GLY A 204 26.51 -9.92 2.59
CA GLY A 204 27.17 -10.40 1.37
C GLY A 204 26.18 -11.00 0.37
N ASP A 205 25.30 -11.90 0.83
CA ASP A 205 24.27 -12.52 -0.01
C ASP A 205 23.37 -11.47 -0.69
N LEU A 206 23.01 -10.38 0.00
CA LEU A 206 22.18 -9.30 -0.55
C LEU A 206 22.93 -8.46 -1.58
N TYR A 207 24.21 -8.14 -1.36
CA TYR A 207 25.03 -7.45 -2.36
C TYR A 207 25.18 -8.29 -3.63
N ASP A 208 25.50 -9.57 -3.50
CA ASP A 208 25.64 -10.50 -4.62
C ASP A 208 24.31 -10.68 -5.38
N LEU A 209 23.18 -10.66 -4.67
CA LEU A 209 21.86 -10.75 -5.28
C LEU A 209 21.53 -9.50 -6.08
N HIS A 210 21.75 -8.32 -5.50
CA HIS A 210 21.52 -7.05 -6.19
C HIS A 210 22.44 -6.88 -7.40
N GLU A 211 23.73 -7.25 -7.32
CA GLU A 211 24.64 -7.18 -8.47
C GLU A 211 24.17 -8.06 -9.63
N ARG A 212 23.66 -9.25 -9.33
CA ARG A 212 23.19 -10.20 -10.36
C ARG A 212 21.82 -9.83 -10.95
N LEU A 213 20.89 -9.37 -10.13
CA LEU A 213 19.47 -9.29 -10.50
C LEU A 213 18.87 -7.88 -10.40
N GLY A 214 19.47 -6.96 -9.63
CA GLY A 214 18.86 -5.67 -9.30
C GLY A 214 18.44 -4.86 -10.52
N ALA A 215 19.34 -4.67 -11.49
CA ALA A 215 19.03 -3.92 -12.71
C ALA A 215 17.90 -4.56 -13.54
N ALA A 216 17.90 -5.88 -13.68
CA ALA A 216 16.85 -6.60 -14.42
C ALA A 216 15.49 -6.55 -13.68
N ASN A 217 15.52 -6.67 -12.36
CA ASN A 217 14.36 -6.57 -11.49
C ASN A 217 13.73 -5.16 -11.54
N GLU A 218 14.55 -4.10 -11.51
CA GLU A 218 14.08 -2.71 -11.59
C GLU A 218 13.43 -2.43 -12.95
N GLU A 219 14.08 -2.83 -14.05
CA GLU A 219 13.52 -2.68 -15.40
C GLU A 219 12.18 -3.43 -15.55
N ALA A 220 12.11 -4.66 -15.03
CA ALA A 220 10.90 -5.47 -15.06
C ALA A 220 9.78 -4.84 -14.23
N ALA A 221 10.05 -4.35 -13.02
CA ALA A 221 9.05 -3.71 -12.17
C ALA A 221 8.46 -2.44 -12.83
N VAL A 222 9.31 -1.64 -13.48
CA VAL A 222 8.88 -0.45 -14.24
C VAL A 222 8.04 -0.82 -15.46
N ALA A 223 8.47 -1.85 -16.21
CA ALA A 223 7.69 -2.38 -17.32
C ALA A 223 6.32 -2.88 -16.85
N GLU A 224 6.28 -3.50 -15.67
CA GLU A 224 5.08 -4.12 -15.15
C GLU A 224 4.06 -3.14 -14.60
N GLY A 225 4.52 -2.08 -13.91
CA GLY A 225 3.62 -0.99 -13.54
C GLY A 225 2.89 -0.43 -14.77
N LYS A 226 3.59 -0.31 -15.92
CA LYS A 226 2.96 0.12 -17.18
C LYS A 226 1.98 -0.92 -17.73
N ARG A 227 2.34 -2.21 -17.74
CA ARG A 227 1.47 -3.28 -18.24
C ARG A 227 0.17 -3.39 -17.44
N LEU A 228 0.26 -3.23 -16.13
CA LEU A 228 -0.87 -3.28 -15.21
C LEU A 228 -1.70 -1.98 -15.19
N GLY A 229 -1.18 -0.89 -15.77
CA GLY A 229 -1.81 0.43 -15.70
C GLY A 229 -1.70 1.08 -14.31
N ALA A 230 -0.74 0.63 -13.50
CA ALA A 230 -0.50 1.12 -12.16
C ALA A 230 0.35 2.39 -12.15
N VAL A 231 0.14 3.23 -11.13
CA VAL A 231 1.03 4.35 -10.83
C VAL A 231 2.33 3.79 -10.26
N LEU A 232 3.46 4.22 -10.81
CA LEU A 232 4.77 3.90 -10.25
C LEU A 232 5.07 4.82 -9.07
N ALA A 233 5.51 4.22 -7.97
CA ALA A 233 6.01 4.89 -6.79
C ALA A 233 7.48 4.53 -6.53
N SER A 234 8.26 5.44 -5.95
CA SER A 234 9.57 5.13 -5.40
C SER A 234 9.50 5.03 -3.88
N HIS A 235 10.32 4.15 -3.30
CA HIS A 235 10.39 3.97 -1.86
C HIS A 235 11.76 4.41 -1.32
N ASP A 236 11.76 5.27 -0.29
CA ASP A 236 12.96 5.70 0.43
C ASP A 236 14.07 6.27 -0.49
N ASP A 237 13.74 7.07 -1.51
CA ASP A 237 14.75 7.81 -2.27
C ASP A 237 15.51 8.74 -1.31
N THR A 238 16.82 8.54 -1.17
CA THR A 238 17.67 9.27 -0.20
C THR A 238 18.58 10.32 -0.82
N THR A 239 18.70 10.33 -2.15
CA THR A 239 19.56 11.25 -2.91
C THR A 239 18.83 11.82 -4.12
N ALA A 240 19.21 13.02 -4.56
CA ALA A 240 18.64 13.64 -5.76
C ALA A 240 18.84 12.76 -7.02
N ALA A 241 19.97 12.05 -7.11
CA ALA A 241 20.23 11.13 -8.22
C ALA A 241 19.22 9.96 -8.27
N GLN A 242 18.79 9.45 -7.12
CA GLN A 242 17.73 8.43 -7.03
C GLN A 242 16.38 9.00 -7.48
N VAL A 243 16.03 10.22 -7.02
CA VAL A 243 14.82 10.92 -7.48
C VAL A 243 14.83 11.11 -9.00
N ASP A 244 15.96 11.52 -9.57
CA ASP A 244 16.12 11.67 -11.03
C ASP A 244 15.94 10.35 -11.78
N ILE A 245 16.42 9.23 -11.23
CA ILE A 245 16.21 7.88 -11.79
C ILE A 245 14.72 7.54 -11.74
N SER A 246 14.08 7.67 -10.57
CA SER A 246 12.65 7.44 -10.37
C SER A 246 11.80 8.26 -11.35
N ALA A 247 12.11 9.56 -11.51
CA ALA A 247 11.43 10.46 -12.44
C ALA A 247 11.56 9.99 -13.91
N ARG A 248 12.74 9.51 -14.32
CA ARG A 248 12.97 8.93 -15.65
C ARG A 248 12.18 7.65 -15.88
N HIS A 249 11.95 6.84 -14.85
CA HIS A 249 11.08 5.66 -14.93
C HIS A 249 9.59 6.00 -15.00
N GLY A 250 9.23 7.26 -14.73
CA GLY A 250 7.86 7.74 -14.75
C GLY A 250 7.17 7.66 -13.40
N VAL A 251 7.92 7.53 -12.30
CA VAL A 251 7.40 7.62 -10.94
C VAL A 251 6.65 8.95 -10.75
N ARG A 252 5.51 8.89 -10.04
CA ARG A 252 4.66 10.06 -9.74
C ARG A 252 4.36 10.21 -8.25
N LEU A 253 4.77 9.25 -7.44
CA LEU A 253 4.56 9.20 -6.01
C LEU A 253 5.88 8.83 -5.34
N ALA A 254 6.27 9.58 -4.31
CA ALA A 254 7.40 9.23 -3.45
C ALA A 254 6.86 8.76 -2.09
N GLU A 255 7.19 7.53 -1.71
CA GLU A 255 6.88 6.97 -0.40
C GLU A 255 8.03 7.28 0.57
N PHE A 256 7.68 7.84 1.74
CA PHE A 256 8.62 8.24 2.79
C PHE A 256 9.73 9.25 2.39
N PRO A 257 9.41 10.39 1.74
CA PRO A 257 10.39 11.44 1.52
C PRO A 257 10.77 12.07 2.87
N THR A 258 11.98 11.78 3.34
CA THR A 258 12.43 12.19 4.68
C THR A 258 13.03 13.59 4.72
N THR A 259 13.25 14.24 3.57
CA THR A 259 13.70 15.64 3.45
C THR A 259 13.12 16.30 2.19
N THR A 260 13.03 17.63 2.17
CA THR A 260 12.51 18.40 1.02
C THR A 260 13.33 18.24 -0.26
N ASP A 261 14.64 17.99 -0.15
CA ASP A 261 15.52 17.76 -1.30
C ASP A 261 15.25 16.40 -2.01
N ARG A 262 14.23 15.67 -1.57
CA ARG A 262 13.82 14.33 -2.03
C ARG A 262 12.37 14.30 -2.56
N LEU A 263 11.78 15.49 -2.79
CA LEU A 263 10.47 15.71 -3.43
C LEU A 263 10.69 16.22 -4.85
#